data_AF-A0A1I6S277-F1
#
_entry.id   AF-A0A1I6S277-F1
#
_cell.length_a   1.000
_cell.length_b   1.000
_cell.length_c   1.000
_cell.angle_alpha   90.00
_cell.angle_beta   90.00
_cell.angle_gamma   90.00
#
_symmetry.space_group_name_H-M   'P 1'
#
loop_
_entity.id
_entity.type
_entity.pdbx_description
1 polymer ?
#
loop_
_entity_poly.entity_id
_entity_poly.type
_entity_poly.pdbx_seq_one_letter_code
_entity_poly.pdbx_strand_id
1 'polypeptide(L)'
;MEENKLKLPKELIYDRGGKGRKQIKDVSIITPGKPKVKDTPCQKRQKRNKCRARAAIEPIFGHLKKDFRMEQNYLWAEKGIQINAFMAATAWNLKKMMEKLKEKFLYFIFRWFFHQDKIYFSA
;
A
#
# COMPACT_ATOMS: atom_id res chain seq x y z
N MET A 1 17.66 5.53 19.43
CA MET A 1 16.55 6.16 18.65
C MET A 1 16.53 7.69 18.72
N GLU A 2 16.93 8.33 19.83
CA GLU A 2 17.12 9.80 19.88
C GLU A 2 18.39 10.27 19.16
N GLU A 3 19.31 9.36 18.86
CA GLU A 3 20.62 9.64 18.27
C GLU A 3 20.56 10.13 16.80
N ASN A 4 19.45 9.90 16.08
CA ASN A 4 19.39 10.17 14.64
C ASN A 4 19.00 11.60 14.24
N LYS A 5 18.78 12.54 15.19
CA LYS A 5 18.38 13.95 14.92
C LYS A 5 17.24 14.12 13.89
N LEU A 6 16.36 13.13 13.72
CA LEU A 6 15.27 13.17 12.75
C LEU A 6 14.10 13.99 13.29
N LYS A 7 13.56 14.88 12.44
CA LYS A 7 12.37 15.67 12.78
C LYS A 7 11.14 14.77 12.89
N LEU A 8 10.45 14.83 14.03
CA LEU A 8 9.24 14.06 14.28
C LEU A 8 8.07 14.54 13.39
N PRO A 9 7.21 13.63 12.92
CA PRO A 9 6.01 14.00 12.17
C PRO A 9 4.99 14.67 13.10
N LYS A 10 4.14 15.55 12.55
CA LYS A 10 3.07 16.22 13.33
C LYS A 10 1.92 15.27 13.70
N GLU A 11 1.64 14.31 12.83
CA GLU A 11 0.54 13.37 12.98
C GLU A 11 0.99 11.95 12.60
N LEU A 12 0.52 10.95 13.34
CA LEU A 12 0.72 9.53 13.07
C LEU A 12 -0.65 8.85 13.00
N ILE A 13 -0.89 8.03 11.99
CA ILE A 13 -2.15 7.28 11.84
C ILE A 13 -1.94 5.89 12.43
N TYR A 14 -2.83 5.50 13.36
CA TYR A 14 -2.74 4.21 14.04
C TYR A 14 -3.87 3.27 13.63
N ASP A 15 -3.70 1.99 13.91
CA ASP A 15 -4.69 0.97 13.54
C ASP A 15 -5.94 1.04 14.41
N ARG A 16 -7.04 0.55 13.85
CA ARG A 16 -8.32 0.50 14.55
C ARG A 16 -8.21 -0.43 15.76
N GLY A 17 -8.66 0.04 16.93
CA GLY A 17 -8.60 -0.74 18.17
C GLY A 17 -7.27 -0.65 18.90
N GLY A 18 -6.29 0.06 18.33
CA GLY A 18 -5.03 0.36 18.99
C GLY A 18 -5.23 1.11 20.32
N LYS A 19 -4.62 0.59 21.38
CA LYS A 19 -4.63 1.19 22.73
C LYS A 19 -3.38 2.05 22.93
N GLY A 20 -3.51 3.18 23.61
CA GLY A 20 -2.36 4.03 23.93
C GLY A 20 -2.72 5.50 24.16
N ARG A 21 -1.68 6.30 24.39
CA ARG A 21 -1.80 7.77 24.54
C ARG A 21 -2.15 8.40 23.19
N LYS A 22 -2.95 9.47 23.20
CA LYS A 22 -3.35 10.20 21.98
C LYS A 22 -2.25 11.14 21.45
N GLN A 23 -1.20 11.37 22.24
CA GLN A 23 -0.08 12.23 21.89
C GLN A 23 1.19 11.69 22.54
N ILE A 24 2.30 11.72 21.82
CA ILE A 24 3.64 11.31 22.30
C ILE A 24 4.66 12.31 21.73
N LYS A 25 5.45 12.97 22.59
CA LYS A 25 6.51 13.92 22.19
C LYS A 25 6.03 14.88 21.08
N ASP A 26 4.87 15.49 21.31
CA ASP A 26 4.17 16.41 20.39
C ASP A 26 3.58 15.83 19.09
N VAL A 27 3.76 14.53 18.83
CA VAL A 27 3.12 13.83 17.71
C VAL A 27 1.69 13.43 18.08
N SER A 28 0.71 13.88 17.30
CA SER A 28 -0.69 13.48 17.51
C SER A 28 -0.99 12.13 16.88
N ILE A 29 -1.58 11.21 17.65
CA ILE A 29 -1.92 9.86 17.19
C ILE A 29 -3.40 9.82 16.81
N ILE A 30 -3.67 9.56 15.54
CA ILE A 30 -5.00 9.52 14.95
C ILE A 30 -5.45 8.06 14.83
N THR A 31 -6.34 7.66 15.73
CA THR A 31 -7.00 6.36 15.68
C THR A 31 -8.37 6.47 14.98
N PRO A 32 -8.76 5.49 14.14
CA PRO A 32 -10.10 5.40 13.57
C PRO A 32 -11.15 5.33 14.69
N GLY A 33 -12.16 6.19 14.61
CA GLY A 33 -13.22 6.26 15.61
C GLY A 33 -14.43 7.05 15.12
N LYS A 34 -15.43 7.21 15.99
CA LYS A 34 -16.65 7.98 15.66
C LYS A 34 -16.26 9.41 15.23
N PRO A 35 -16.81 9.94 14.12
CA PRO A 35 -16.60 11.32 13.72
C PRO A 35 -17.04 12.27 14.83
N LYS A 36 -16.28 13.34 15.09
CA LYS A 36 -16.72 14.35 16.06
C LYS A 36 -17.82 15.20 15.45
N VAL A 37 -18.81 15.58 16.27
CA VAL A 37 -19.91 16.46 15.83
C VAL A 37 -19.36 17.80 15.31
N LYS A 38 -18.32 18.32 16.00
CA LYS A 38 -17.67 19.61 15.71
C LYS A 38 -16.85 19.64 14.39
N ASP A 39 -16.48 18.49 13.83
CA ASP A 39 -15.64 18.46 12.63
C ASP A 39 -16.47 18.81 11.38
N THR A 40 -15.89 19.62 10.48
CA THR A 40 -16.53 19.94 9.20
C THR A 40 -16.60 18.70 8.29
N PRO A 41 -17.51 18.66 7.29
CA PRO A 41 -17.58 17.55 6.35
C PRO A 41 -16.24 17.25 5.65
N CYS A 42 -15.47 18.29 5.32
CA CYS A 42 -14.15 18.15 4.71
C CYS A 42 -13.14 17.48 5.66
N GLN A 43 -13.06 17.93 6.91
CA GLN A 43 -12.17 17.36 7.93
C GLN A 43 -12.50 15.88 8.20
N LYS A 44 -13.79 15.55 8.28
CA LYS A 44 -14.25 14.15 8.41
C LYS A 44 -13.79 13.28 7.24
N ARG A 45 -13.88 13.78 6.01
CA ARG A 45 -13.42 13.07 4.81
C ARG A 45 -11.90 12.87 4.81
N GLN A 46 -11.13 13.91 5.13
CA GLN A 46 -9.67 13.82 5.20
C GLN A 46 -9.22 12.78 6.22
N LYS A 47 -9.78 12.82 7.45
CA LYS A 47 -9.49 11.83 8.49
C LYS A 47 -9.84 10.42 8.04
N ARG A 48 -11.00 10.22 7.40
CA ARG A 48 -11.41 8.92 6.88
C ARG A 48 -10.45 8.39 5.82
N ASN A 49 -10.00 9.23 4.89
CA ASN A 49 -9.06 8.84 3.84
C ASN A 49 -7.71 8.41 4.44
N LYS A 50 -7.19 9.16 5.41
CA LYS A 50 -5.97 8.81 6.16
C LYS A 50 -6.08 7.41 6.80
N CYS A 51 -7.15 7.17 7.57
CA CYS A 51 -7.38 5.88 8.22
C CYS A 51 -7.57 4.73 7.21
N ARG A 52 -8.25 4.97 6.07
CA ARG A 52 -8.43 3.96 5.01
C ARG A 52 -7.12 3.62 4.32
N ALA A 53 -6.27 4.61 4.06
CA ALA A 53 -4.95 4.37 3.49
C ALA A 53 -4.11 3.46 4.37
N ARG A 54 -4.09 3.70 5.70
CA ARG A 54 -3.39 2.82 6.65
C ARG A 54 -3.95 1.39 6.65
N ALA A 55 -5.28 1.26 6.66
CA ALA A 55 -5.94 -0.06 6.64
C ALA A 55 -5.70 -0.82 5.32
N ALA A 56 -5.53 -0.12 4.19
CA ALA A 56 -5.26 -0.72 2.89
C ALA A 56 -3.86 -1.37 2.79
N ILE A 57 -2.94 -1.03 3.70
CA ILE A 57 -1.60 -1.63 3.76
C ILE A 57 -1.66 -3.05 4.34
N GLU A 58 -2.58 -3.34 5.26
CA GLU A 58 -2.65 -4.63 5.95
C GLU A 58 -2.89 -5.82 5.00
N PRO A 59 -3.83 -5.76 4.04
CA PRO A 59 -3.97 -6.80 3.03
C PRO A 59 -2.69 -7.02 2.22
N ILE A 60 -1.98 -5.94 1.87
CA ILE A 60 -0.72 -6.03 1.11
C ILE A 60 0.34 -6.75 1.95
N PHE A 61 0.47 -6.42 3.24
CA PHE A 61 1.37 -7.16 4.13
C PHE A 61 0.95 -8.62 4.30
N GLY A 62 -0.35 -8.92 4.35
CA GLY A 62 -0.86 -10.29 4.35
C GLY A 62 -0.43 -11.08 3.12
N HIS A 63 -0.57 -10.50 1.92
CA HIS A 63 -0.10 -11.09 0.67
C HIS A 63 1.42 -11.25 0.65
N LEU A 64 2.17 -10.24 1.09
CA LEU A 64 3.63 -10.34 1.16
C LEU A 64 4.09 -11.49 2.07
N LYS A 65 3.45 -11.67 3.22
CA LYS A 65 3.73 -12.76 4.15
C LYS A 65 3.47 -14.12 3.55
N LYS A 66 2.27 -14.34 2.99
CA LYS A 66 1.82 -15.65 2.50
C LYS A 66 2.32 -15.97 1.10
N ASP A 67 2.08 -15.06 0.15
CA ASP A 67 2.30 -15.32 -1.29
C ASP A 67 3.76 -15.08 -1.70
N PHE A 68 4.47 -14.20 -1.00
CA PHE A 68 5.87 -13.84 -1.28
C PHE A 68 6.85 -14.31 -0.21
N ARG A 69 6.41 -15.23 0.65
CA ARG A 69 7.25 -15.91 1.65
C ARG A 69 7.97 -14.95 2.61
N MET A 70 7.47 -13.74 2.81
CA MET A 70 8.07 -12.81 3.79
C MET A 70 8.02 -13.39 5.21
N GLU A 71 7.04 -14.23 5.53
CA GLU A 71 6.92 -14.91 6.83
C GLU A 71 7.89 -16.09 7.00
N GLN A 72 8.34 -16.71 5.89
CA GLN A 72 9.24 -17.86 5.89
C GLN A 72 10.66 -17.42 5.55
N ASN A 73 11.32 -16.73 6.49
CA ASN A 73 12.69 -16.28 6.30
C ASN A 73 13.70 -17.38 6.71
N TYR A 74 14.52 -17.82 5.76
CA TYR A 74 15.62 -18.76 5.97
C TYR A 74 16.99 -18.08 6.14
N LEU A 75 17.05 -16.74 5.98
CA LEU A 75 18.27 -15.96 6.14
C LEU A 75 18.47 -15.58 7.61
N TRP A 76 19.71 -15.71 8.08
CA TRP A 76 20.05 -15.50 9.49
C TRP A 76 20.30 -14.03 9.83
N ALA A 77 20.11 -13.69 11.11
CA ALA A 77 20.28 -12.35 11.69
C ALA A 77 19.38 -11.24 11.10
N GLU A 78 19.49 -10.03 11.68
CA GLU A 78 18.68 -8.86 11.30
C GLU A 78 18.84 -8.49 9.82
N LYS A 79 20.07 -8.57 9.29
CA LYS A 79 20.35 -8.33 7.88
C LYS A 79 19.59 -9.31 6.97
N GLY A 80 19.51 -10.59 7.35
CA GLY A 80 18.75 -11.59 6.62
C GLY A 80 17.26 -11.28 6.56
N ILE A 81 16.68 -10.83 7.68
CA ILE A 81 15.27 -10.41 7.75
C ILE A 81 15.01 -9.22 6.80
N GLN A 82 15.89 -8.21 6.82
CA GLN A 82 15.77 -7.05 5.94
C GLN A 82 15.87 -7.45 4.46
N ILE A 83 16.83 -8.31 4.10
CA ILE A 83 17.00 -8.80 2.73
C ILE A 83 15.75 -9.57 2.27
N ASN A 84 15.22 -10.48 3.08
CA ASN A 84 14.00 -11.21 2.74
C ASN A 84 12.81 -10.25 2.51
N ALA A 85 12.66 -9.25 3.39
CA ALA A 85 11.60 -8.25 3.26
C ALA A 85 11.71 -7.44 1.95
N PHE A 86 12.92 -7.01 1.58
CA PHE A 86 13.14 -6.28 0.32
C PHE A 86 12.89 -7.15 -0.91
N MET A 87 13.33 -8.42 -0.89
CA MET A 87 13.10 -9.35 -2.01
C MET A 87 11.61 -9.67 -2.17
N ALA A 88 10.89 -9.94 -1.08
CA ALA A 88 9.45 -10.18 -1.13
C ALA A 88 8.68 -8.96 -1.68
N ALA A 89 9.02 -7.74 -1.24
CA ALA A 89 8.45 -6.51 -1.77
C ALA A 89 8.78 -6.30 -3.26
N THR A 90 10.00 -6.63 -3.66
CA THR A 90 10.44 -6.52 -5.06
C THR A 90 9.66 -7.49 -5.95
N ALA A 91 9.50 -8.74 -5.53
CA ALA A 91 8.72 -9.74 -6.25
C ALA A 91 7.25 -9.33 -6.42
N TRP A 92 6.62 -8.74 -5.39
CA TRP A 92 5.27 -8.16 -5.50
C TRP A 92 5.19 -7.05 -6.55
N ASN A 93 6.15 -6.12 -6.56
CA ASN A 93 6.20 -5.04 -7.54
C ASN A 93 6.39 -5.57 -8.97
N LEU A 94 7.26 -6.57 -9.16
CA LEU A 94 7.47 -7.22 -10.45
C LEU A 94 6.19 -7.93 -10.94
N LYS A 95 5.47 -8.64 -10.07
CA LYS A 95 4.17 -9.24 -10.40
C LYS A 95 3.18 -8.17 -10.90
N LYS A 96 3.08 -7.04 -10.21
CA LYS A 96 2.22 -5.91 -10.62
C LYS A 96 2.62 -5.32 -11.97
N MET A 97 3.92 -5.24 -12.24
CA MET A 97 4.41 -4.80 -13.55
C MET A 97 4.02 -5.79 -14.64
N MET A 98 4.17 -7.10 -14.40
CA MET A 98 3.79 -8.15 -15.35
C MET A 98 2.28 -8.14 -15.66
N GLU A 99 1.43 -7.95 -14.65
CA GLU A 99 -0.03 -7.82 -14.84
C GLU A 99 -0.36 -6.68 -15.82
N LYS A 100 0.25 -5.50 -15.62
CA LYS A 100 0.07 -4.33 -16.51
C LYS A 100 0.60 -4.58 -17.92
N LEU A 101 1.73 -5.26 -18.06
CA LEU A 101 2.30 -5.60 -19.36
C LEU A 101 1.39 -6.57 -20.12
N LYS A 102 0.83 -7.57 -19.43
CA LYS A 102 -0.14 -8.52 -20.00
C LYS A 102 -1.39 -7.80 -20.50
N GLU A 103 -1.95 -6.88 -19.71
CA GLU A 103 -3.12 -6.09 -20.13
C GLU A 103 -2.84 -5.26 -21.38
N LYS A 104 -1.69 -4.56 -21.42
CA LYS A 104 -1.28 -3.78 -22.59
C LYS A 104 -1.06 -4.66 -23.81
N PHE A 105 -0.47 -5.83 -23.64
CA PHE A 105 -0.23 -6.78 -24.70
C PHE A 105 -1.55 -7.32 -25.28
N LEU A 106 -2.51 -7.69 -24.42
CA LEU A 106 -3.84 -8.11 -24.85
C LEU A 106 -4.57 -6.99 -25.59
N TYR A 107 -4.54 -5.77 -25.06
CA TYR A 107 -5.13 -4.60 -25.72
C TYR A 107 -4.50 -4.36 -27.10
N PHE A 108 -3.19 -4.49 -27.22
CA PHE A 108 -2.47 -4.39 -28.49
C PHE A 108 -2.96 -5.45 -29.49
N ILE A 109 -3.06 -6.71 -29.05
CA ILE A 109 -3.58 -7.82 -29.88
C ILE A 109 -5.02 -7.53 -30.34
N PHE A 110 -5.92 -7.20 -29.43
CA PHE A 110 -7.32 -6.92 -29.78
C PHE A 110 -7.42 -5.75 -30.76
N ARG A 111 -6.71 -4.65 -30.50
CA ARG A 111 -6.69 -3.51 -31.41
C ARG A 111 -6.16 -3.89 -32.79
N TRP A 112 -5.14 -4.73 -32.87
CA TRP A 112 -4.62 -5.22 -34.14
C TRP A 112 -5.68 -6.00 -34.92
N PHE A 113 -6.35 -6.97 -34.29
CA PHE A 113 -7.42 -7.76 -34.92
C PHE A 113 -8.58 -6.89 -35.42
N PHE A 114 -9.14 -6.03 -34.57
CA PHE A 114 -10.27 -5.16 -34.96
C PHE A 114 -9.89 -4.07 -35.98
N HIS A 115 -8.60 -3.72 -36.10
CA HIS A 115 -8.15 -2.81 -37.14
C HIS A 115 -8.16 -3.48 -38.52
N GLN A 116 -7.81 -4.77 -38.59
CA GLN A 116 -7.87 -5.56 -39.84
C GLN A 116 -9.31 -5.65 -40.35
N ASP A 117 -10.28 -5.94 -39.48
CA ASP A 117 -11.70 -6.08 -39.86
C ASP A 117 -12.28 -4.82 -40.53
N LYS A 118 -11.81 -3.62 -40.15
CA LYS A 118 -12.22 -2.37 -40.80
C LYS A 118 -11.65 -2.17 -42.20
N ILE A 119 -10.50 -2.75 -42.51
CA ILE A 119 -9.89 -2.68 -43.84
C ILE A 119 -10.63 -3.63 -44.80
N TYR A 120 -11.04 -4.81 -44.32
CA TYR A 120 -11.75 -5.80 -45.15
C TYR A 120 -13.23 -5.50 -45.41
N PHE A 121 -13.88 -4.65 -44.61
CA PHE A 121 -15.28 -4.22 -44.83
C PHE A 121 -15.43 -2.90 -45.60
N SER A 122 -14.32 -2.22 -45.93
CA SER A 122 -14.30 -0.94 -46.66
C SER A 122 -13.77 -1.06 -48.10
N ALA A 123 -13.59 -2.28 -48.60
CA ALA A 123 -13.28 -2.61 -49.99
C ALA A 123 -14.46 -3.36 -50.61
#